data_AF-A0A516RIR5-F1
#
_entry.id   AF-A0A516RIR5-F1
#
_cell.length_a   1.000
_cell.length_b   1.000
_cell.length_c   1.000
_cell.angle_alpha   90.00
_cell.angle_beta   90.00
_cell.angle_gamma   90.00
#
_symmetry.space_group_name_H-M   'P 1'
#
loop_
_entity.id
_entity.type
_entity.pdbx_description
1 polymer ?
#
loop_
_entity_poly.entity_id
_entity_poly.type
_entity_poly.pdbx_seq_one_letter_code
_entity_poly.pdbx_strand_id
1 'polypeptide(L)'
;MKRSQALATSVLLLLSGSAVAASAADGSAARPSAHHRSPAAEWCAKKGGKPQVQVPYYTKTGTQIVRLGGEREMCVFTADDGSKLTVAADTLAATKPTLAALAYVHKPADPGGHPGNPSIGYCKALNGTAMYGPRATDGGGWAKKGETSPENVVPGCMFGDGSVIDAWGLTYHSGGVIRGADLTKKFRADLP
;
A
#
# COMPACT_ATOMS: atom_id res chain seq x y z
N MET A 1 76.77 17.18 5.19
CA MET A 1 77.35 15.84 5.45
C MET A 1 76.58 14.86 4.57
N LYS A 2 77.17 14.13 3.62
CA LYS A 2 77.86 12.80 3.78
C LYS A 2 76.97 11.83 4.59
N ARG A 3 76.47 10.68 4.10
CA ARG A 3 76.75 9.75 2.97
C ARG A 3 75.40 9.19 2.42
N SER A 4 75.18 8.77 1.16
CA SER A 4 75.69 7.58 0.41
C SER A 4 75.51 6.23 1.15
N GLN A 5 75.23 5.04 0.57
CA GLN A 5 74.85 4.48 -0.76
C GLN A 5 74.60 2.94 -0.52
N ALA A 6 74.01 2.07 -1.37
CA ALA A 6 73.03 2.09 -2.48
C ALA A 6 72.84 0.62 -3.00
N LEU A 7 71.87 0.34 -3.89
CA LEU A 7 71.68 -0.94 -4.67
C LEU A 7 71.24 -2.18 -3.82
N ALA A 8 70.65 -3.28 -4.31
CA ALA A 8 70.12 -3.80 -5.60
C ALA A 8 68.85 -4.68 -5.28
N THR A 9 68.13 -5.43 -6.12
CA THR A 9 68.40 -6.04 -7.45
C THR A 9 67.08 -6.39 -8.17
N SER A 10 67.15 -6.61 -9.48
CA SER A 10 66.03 -6.78 -10.42
C SER A 10 65.41 -8.19 -10.51
N VAL A 11 64.16 -8.22 -11.05
CA VAL A 11 63.57 -9.26 -11.95
C VAL A 11 63.16 -10.63 -11.36
N LEU A 12 61.87 -10.97 -11.51
CA LEU A 12 61.45 -12.04 -12.42
C LEU A 12 60.02 -11.82 -12.94
N LEU A 13 59.83 -11.95 -14.26
CA LEU A 13 58.51 -12.00 -14.90
C LEU A 13 57.96 -13.43 -14.84
N LEU A 14 56.69 -13.59 -14.43
CA LEU A 14 55.91 -14.79 -14.70
C LEU A 14 54.60 -14.40 -15.38
N LEU A 15 54.62 -14.42 -16.71
CA LEU A 15 53.46 -14.30 -17.59
C LEU A 15 52.59 -15.55 -17.48
N SER A 16 51.71 -15.59 -16.49
CA SER A 16 50.68 -16.63 -16.37
C SER A 16 49.47 -16.24 -17.22
N GLY A 17 49.56 -16.51 -18.52
CA GLY A 17 48.51 -16.28 -19.50
C GLY A 17 47.32 -17.24 -19.33
N SER A 18 46.51 -17.06 -18.29
CA SER A 18 45.21 -17.73 -18.17
C SER A 18 44.28 -17.17 -19.24
N ALA A 19 44.11 -17.90 -20.34
CA ALA A 19 43.07 -17.63 -21.33
C ALA A 19 41.70 -17.87 -20.67
N VAL A 20 41.16 -16.82 -20.05
CA VAL A 20 39.78 -16.84 -19.56
C VAL A 20 38.89 -16.92 -20.79
N ALA A 21 38.35 -18.11 -21.04
CA ALA A 21 37.32 -18.29 -22.04
C ALA A 21 36.15 -17.37 -21.66
N ALA A 22 35.99 -16.28 -22.40
CA ALA A 22 34.83 -15.43 -22.28
C ALA A 22 33.63 -16.22 -22.80
N SER A 23 32.99 -16.97 -21.89
CA SER A 23 31.61 -17.38 -22.09
C SER A 23 30.80 -16.11 -22.29
N ALA A 24 30.48 -15.82 -23.55
CA ALA A 24 29.42 -14.89 -23.88
C ALA A 24 28.15 -15.46 -23.23
N ALA A 25 27.84 -14.96 -22.03
CA ALA A 25 26.60 -15.28 -21.38
C ALA A 25 25.50 -14.75 -22.30
N ASP A 26 24.72 -15.66 -22.87
CA ASP A 26 23.61 -15.31 -23.76
C ASP A 26 22.75 -14.26 -23.06
N GLY A 27 22.67 -13.09 -23.70
CA GLY A 27 22.03 -11.89 -23.18
C GLY A 27 20.51 -11.97 -23.12
N SER A 28 19.94 -13.11 -22.74
CA SER A 28 18.62 -13.16 -22.13
C SER A 28 18.70 -12.46 -20.79
N ALA A 29 18.63 -11.14 -20.82
CA ALA A 29 18.26 -10.34 -19.67
C ALA A 29 16.97 -10.93 -19.11
N ALA A 30 17.08 -11.66 -17.99
CA ALA A 30 15.95 -12.28 -17.35
C ALA A 30 14.91 -11.18 -17.11
N ARG A 31 13.73 -11.31 -17.74
CA ARG A 31 12.60 -10.43 -17.45
C ARG A 31 12.47 -10.36 -15.93
N PRO A 32 12.33 -9.16 -15.31
CA PRO A 32 12.15 -9.05 -13.89
C PRO A 32 11.08 -10.06 -13.47
N SER A 33 11.42 -10.95 -12.53
CA SER A 33 10.48 -11.96 -12.07
C SER A 33 9.19 -11.26 -11.70
N ALA A 34 8.10 -11.59 -12.40
CA ALA A 34 6.81 -10.94 -12.17
C ALA A 34 6.51 -11.11 -10.67
N HIS A 35 6.55 -10.00 -9.92
CA HIS A 35 6.54 -10.03 -8.45
C HIS A 35 5.44 -10.97 -8.01
N HIS A 36 5.81 -12.08 -7.35
CA HIS A 36 4.87 -13.14 -7.06
C HIS A 36 3.78 -12.53 -6.18
N ARG A 37 2.55 -12.47 -6.71
CA ARG A 37 1.43 -11.89 -5.97
C ARG A 37 1.26 -12.67 -4.68
N SER A 38 0.98 -11.98 -3.59
CA SER A 38 0.66 -12.67 -2.34
C SER A 38 -0.67 -13.44 -2.49
N PRO A 39 -0.93 -14.46 -1.67
CA PRO A 39 -2.23 -15.14 -1.62
C PRO A 39 -3.41 -14.21 -1.29
N ALA A 40 -3.13 -13.00 -0.77
CA ALA A 40 -4.11 -11.95 -0.54
C ALA A 40 -4.38 -11.12 -1.81
N ALA A 41 -3.34 -10.76 -2.56
CA ALA A 41 -3.45 -10.15 -3.88
C ALA A 41 -4.14 -11.08 -4.90
N GLU A 42 -3.87 -12.39 -4.85
CA GLU A 42 -4.58 -13.38 -5.67
C GLU A 42 -6.08 -13.44 -5.32
N TRP A 43 -6.43 -13.39 -4.03
CA TRP A 43 -7.83 -13.33 -3.60
C TRP A 43 -8.54 -12.06 -4.08
N CYS A 44 -7.88 -10.91 -3.95
CA CYS A 44 -8.35 -9.65 -4.49
C CYS A 44 -8.67 -9.76 -6.00
N ALA A 45 -7.73 -10.28 -6.79
CA ALA A 45 -7.92 -10.49 -8.23
C ALA A 45 -9.09 -11.45 -8.51
N LYS A 46 -9.18 -12.57 -7.79
CA LYS A 46 -10.29 -13.55 -7.90
C LYS A 46 -11.66 -12.95 -7.59
N LYS A 47 -11.74 -11.91 -6.75
CA LYS A 47 -12.97 -11.20 -6.40
C LYS A 47 -13.29 -10.01 -7.32
N GLY A 48 -12.51 -9.80 -8.40
CA GLY A 48 -12.70 -8.73 -9.37
C GLY A 48 -12.08 -7.38 -8.97
N GLY A 49 -11.21 -7.37 -7.97
CA GLY A 49 -10.44 -6.18 -7.59
C GLY A 49 -9.07 -6.16 -8.25
N LYS A 50 -8.43 -5.00 -8.29
CA LYS A 50 -7.06 -4.82 -8.76
C LYS A 50 -6.10 -4.73 -7.56
N PRO A 51 -5.20 -5.70 -7.37
CA PRO A 51 -4.13 -5.59 -6.37
C PRO A 51 -3.19 -4.44 -6.72
N GLN A 52 -2.83 -3.64 -5.74
CA GLN A 52 -1.99 -2.46 -5.89
C GLN A 52 -1.20 -2.23 -4.60
N VAL A 53 0.13 -2.24 -4.68
CA VAL A 53 0.98 -1.76 -3.58
C VAL A 53 0.72 -0.26 -3.42
N GLN A 54 0.32 0.13 -2.22
CA GLN A 54 0.13 1.53 -1.82
C GLN A 54 1.04 1.86 -0.65
N VAL A 55 1.38 3.13 -0.52
CA VAL A 55 2.16 3.68 0.60
C VAL A 55 1.31 4.75 1.29
N PRO A 56 1.47 4.96 2.61
CA PRO A 56 0.77 6.01 3.31
C PRO A 56 1.37 7.38 2.96
N TYR A 57 0.52 8.40 2.91
CA TYR A 57 0.86 9.79 2.69
C TYR A 57 0.20 10.65 3.77
N TYR A 58 0.95 11.62 4.29
CA TYR A 58 0.41 12.74 5.06
C TYR A 58 0.05 13.87 4.07
N THR A 59 -1.18 14.37 4.13
CA THR A 59 -1.62 15.52 3.34
C THR A 59 -1.81 16.72 4.24
N LYS A 60 -0.86 17.66 4.16
CA LYS A 60 -0.94 18.93 4.90
C LYS A 60 -1.99 19.82 4.25
N THR A 61 -2.53 20.78 4.99
CA THR A 61 -3.32 21.89 4.44
C THR A 61 -2.62 22.54 3.24
N GLY A 62 -3.21 22.44 2.04
CA GLY A 62 -2.64 22.89 0.77
C GLY A 62 -2.50 21.74 -0.24
N THR A 63 -1.59 21.88 -1.20
CA THR A 63 -1.30 20.88 -2.24
C THR A 63 -0.12 19.96 -1.90
N GLN A 64 0.49 20.11 -0.72
CA GLN A 64 1.69 19.37 -0.33
C GLN A 64 1.35 18.01 0.29
N ILE A 65 1.92 16.95 -0.28
CA ILE A 65 1.86 15.59 0.27
C ILE A 65 3.25 15.09 0.64
N VAL A 66 3.33 14.36 1.75
CA VAL A 66 4.58 13.76 2.26
C VAL A 66 4.38 12.25 2.33
N ARG A 67 5.20 11.49 1.59
CA ARG A 67 5.20 10.03 1.69
C ARG A 67 5.71 9.61 3.07
N LEU A 68 4.94 8.78 3.75
CA LEU A 68 5.29 8.20 5.05
C LEU A 68 5.95 6.81 4.87
N GLY A 69 6.44 6.26 5.98
CA GLY A 69 7.03 4.92 6.01
C GLY A 69 5.97 3.81 5.86
N GLY A 70 6.38 2.70 5.26
CA GLY A 70 5.53 1.51 5.06
C GLY A 70 4.96 1.38 3.65
N GLU A 71 4.44 0.19 3.37
CA GLU A 71 3.72 -0.17 2.17
C GLU A 71 2.74 -1.32 2.48
N ARG A 72 1.63 -1.41 1.74
CA ARG A 72 0.65 -2.49 1.88
C ARG A 72 0.04 -2.82 0.53
N GLU A 73 -0.19 -4.10 0.26
CA GLU A 73 -1.02 -4.50 -0.87
C GLU A 73 -2.49 -4.17 -0.57
N MET A 74 -3.03 -3.24 -1.34
CA MET A 74 -4.43 -2.87 -1.29
C MET A 74 -5.17 -3.49 -2.47
N CYS A 75 -6.41 -3.89 -2.25
CA CYS A 75 -7.35 -4.28 -3.27
C CYS A 75 -8.20 -3.08 -3.68
N VAL A 76 -8.09 -2.64 -4.93
CA VAL A 76 -8.83 -1.51 -5.48
C VAL A 76 -9.97 -2.03 -6.35
N PHE A 77 -11.21 -1.74 -5.98
CA PHE A 77 -12.37 -1.92 -6.84
C PHE A 77 -12.69 -0.61 -7.54
N THR A 78 -13.10 -0.67 -8.81
CA THR A 78 -13.48 0.49 -9.62
C THR A 78 -14.71 0.10 -10.43
N ALA A 79 -15.77 0.91 -10.33
CA ALA A 79 -17.01 0.72 -11.09
C ALA A 79 -16.96 1.52 -12.41
N ASP A 80 -17.95 1.29 -13.28
CA ASP A 80 -18.06 1.94 -14.59
C ASP A 80 -18.27 3.46 -14.49
N ASP A 81 -18.84 3.95 -13.38
CA ASP A 81 -18.97 5.37 -13.04
C ASP A 81 -17.64 6.01 -12.57
N GLY A 82 -16.55 5.23 -12.55
CA GLY A 82 -15.24 5.65 -12.07
C GLY A 82 -15.11 5.70 -10.54
N SER A 83 -16.18 5.41 -9.79
CA SER A 83 -16.13 5.36 -8.32
C SER A 83 -15.22 4.23 -7.86
N LYS A 84 -14.54 4.47 -6.73
CA LYS A 84 -13.54 3.55 -6.18
C LYS A 84 -13.83 3.23 -4.73
N LEU A 85 -13.48 2.00 -4.39
CA LEU A 85 -13.41 1.48 -3.03
C LEU A 85 -12.10 0.72 -2.87
N THR A 86 -11.33 1.08 -1.85
CA THR A 86 -10.06 0.43 -1.53
C THR A 86 -10.18 -0.34 -0.21
N VAL A 87 -9.67 -1.56 -0.15
CA VAL A 87 -9.58 -2.36 1.08
C VAL A 87 -8.21 -3.01 1.14
N ALA A 88 -7.61 -3.22 2.30
CA ALA A 88 -6.34 -3.94 2.33
C ALA A 88 -6.54 -5.39 1.84
N ALA A 89 -5.62 -5.90 1.03
CA ALA A 89 -5.80 -7.20 0.38
C ALA A 89 -5.88 -8.34 1.42
N ASP A 90 -5.10 -8.22 2.50
CA ASP A 90 -5.10 -9.12 3.65
C ASP A 90 -6.36 -8.98 4.51
N THR A 91 -6.96 -7.78 4.62
CA THR A 91 -8.31 -7.60 5.20
C THR A 91 -9.36 -8.38 4.41
N LEU A 92 -9.35 -8.26 3.08
CA LEU A 92 -10.30 -8.97 2.21
C LEU A 92 -10.09 -10.49 2.22
N ALA A 93 -8.83 -10.92 2.35
CA ALA A 93 -8.40 -12.32 2.32
C ALA A 93 -8.29 -12.99 3.70
N ALA A 94 -8.63 -12.29 4.78
CA ALA A 94 -8.61 -12.84 6.14
C ALA A 94 -9.55 -14.05 6.25
N THR A 95 -9.11 -15.10 6.96
CA THR A 95 -9.89 -16.34 7.18
C THR A 95 -10.82 -16.26 8.40
N LYS A 96 -10.74 -15.17 9.17
CA LYS A 96 -11.61 -14.84 10.30
C LYS A 96 -12.21 -13.45 10.07
N PRO A 97 -13.40 -13.14 10.65
CA PRO A 97 -13.94 -11.79 10.63
C PRO A 97 -12.92 -10.77 11.12
N THR A 98 -12.80 -9.65 10.40
CA THR A 98 -12.02 -8.48 10.81
C THR A 98 -12.96 -7.33 11.15
N LEU A 99 -12.50 -6.37 11.95
CA LEU A 99 -13.28 -5.20 12.32
C LEU A 99 -13.69 -4.37 11.09
N ALA A 100 -12.82 -4.22 10.08
CA ALA A 100 -13.17 -3.59 8.81
C ALA A 100 -14.24 -4.36 8.03
N ALA A 101 -14.20 -5.70 8.03
CA ALA A 101 -15.20 -6.53 7.35
C ALA A 101 -16.57 -6.48 8.05
N LEU A 102 -16.58 -6.56 9.39
CA LEU A 102 -17.79 -6.43 10.21
C LEU A 102 -18.38 -5.01 10.10
N ALA A 103 -17.55 -3.96 10.13
CA ALA A 103 -18.00 -2.58 9.93
C ALA A 103 -18.64 -2.35 8.55
N TYR A 104 -18.13 -3.03 7.51
CA TYR A 104 -18.75 -3.01 6.18
C TYR A 104 -20.09 -3.75 6.19
N VAL A 105 -20.12 -5.03 6.61
CA VAL A 105 -21.32 -5.88 6.50
C VAL A 105 -22.45 -5.43 7.43
N HIS A 106 -22.16 -5.11 8.69
CA HIS A 106 -23.18 -4.64 9.64
C HIS A 106 -23.64 -3.22 9.35
N LYS A 107 -22.85 -2.43 8.61
CA LYS A 107 -23.18 -1.08 8.17
C LYS A 107 -23.87 -0.24 9.27
N PRO A 108 -23.17 0.09 10.37
CA PRO A 108 -23.73 0.94 11.42
C PRO A 108 -24.22 2.28 10.86
N ALA A 109 -25.19 2.92 11.53
CA ALA A 109 -25.59 4.27 11.18
C ALA A 109 -24.45 5.25 11.52
N ASP A 110 -24.16 6.21 10.62
CA ASP A 110 -23.28 7.32 10.95
C ASP A 110 -24.01 8.27 11.93
N PRO A 111 -23.52 8.51 13.16
CA PRO A 111 -24.13 9.48 14.06
C PRO A 111 -24.01 10.93 13.56
N GLY A 112 -23.15 11.21 12.57
CA GLY A 112 -22.94 12.53 11.99
C GLY A 112 -22.29 13.52 12.97
N GLY A 113 -22.39 14.82 12.65
CA GLY A 113 -21.88 15.89 13.52
C GLY A 113 -20.36 16.04 13.58
N HIS A 114 -19.61 15.38 12.68
CA HIS A 114 -18.16 15.34 12.72
C HIS A 114 -17.51 16.63 12.19
N PRO A 115 -16.55 17.24 12.91
CA PRO A 115 -15.74 18.34 12.38
C PRO A 115 -14.68 17.84 11.37
N GLY A 116 -14.41 18.62 10.33
CA GLY A 116 -13.40 18.30 9.33
C GLY A 116 -13.92 17.35 8.24
N ASN A 117 -13.18 16.28 7.94
CA ASN A 117 -13.57 15.29 6.93
C ASN A 117 -14.60 14.30 7.53
N PRO A 118 -15.85 14.23 7.01
CA PRO A 118 -16.90 13.35 7.55
C PRO A 118 -16.49 11.89 7.60
N SER A 119 -15.74 11.39 6.61
CA SER A 119 -15.31 9.98 6.58
C SER A 119 -14.32 9.61 7.68
N ILE A 120 -13.46 10.54 8.09
CA ILE A 120 -12.54 10.34 9.22
C ILE A 120 -13.35 10.34 10.53
N GLY A 121 -14.37 11.20 10.64
CA GLY A 121 -15.31 11.22 11.75
C GLY A 121 -16.10 9.93 11.90
N TYR A 122 -16.70 9.43 10.82
CA TYR A 122 -17.43 8.17 10.83
C TYR A 122 -16.50 6.98 11.11
N CYS A 123 -15.29 6.95 10.54
CA CYS A 123 -14.27 5.96 10.90
C CYS A 123 -13.99 5.94 12.42
N LYS A 124 -13.86 7.12 13.04
CA LYS A 124 -13.69 7.25 14.50
C LYS A 124 -14.92 6.77 15.28
N ALA A 125 -16.14 7.02 14.80
CA ALA A 125 -17.37 6.51 15.40
C ALA A 125 -17.45 4.97 15.38
N LEU A 126 -16.77 4.33 14.42
CA LEU A 126 -16.62 2.87 14.33
C LEU A 126 -15.46 2.31 15.18
N ASN A 127 -14.86 3.11 16.07
CA ASN A 127 -13.62 2.80 16.81
C ASN A 127 -12.40 2.50 15.92
N GLY A 128 -12.41 2.95 14.67
CA GLY A 128 -11.24 2.99 13.80
C GLY A 128 -10.48 4.32 13.90
N THR A 129 -9.39 4.44 13.15
CA THR A 129 -8.69 5.70 12.91
C THR A 129 -8.36 5.89 11.43
N ALA A 130 -8.58 7.10 10.94
CA ALA A 130 -8.08 7.58 9.65
C ALA A 130 -7.31 8.91 9.83
N MET A 131 -6.79 9.17 11.04
CA MET A 131 -6.02 10.37 11.36
C MET A 131 -4.52 10.17 11.11
N TYR A 132 -3.90 11.15 10.45
CA TYR A 132 -2.46 11.14 10.11
C TYR A 132 -1.67 12.26 10.83
N GLY A 133 -2.33 13.02 11.72
CA GLY A 133 -1.73 14.04 12.58
C GLY A 133 -2.65 14.44 13.74
N PRO A 134 -2.21 15.33 14.65
CA PRO A 134 -2.95 15.70 15.85
C PRO A 134 -4.17 16.63 15.64
N ARG A 135 -4.34 17.25 14.46
CA ARG A 135 -5.44 18.20 14.18
C ARG A 135 -6.52 17.57 13.30
N ALA A 136 -7.77 18.02 13.45
CA ALA A 136 -8.88 17.59 12.59
C ALA A 136 -8.70 17.91 11.09
N THR A 137 -7.77 18.81 10.74
CA THR A 137 -7.38 19.15 9.37
C THR A 137 -6.11 18.43 8.88
N ASP A 138 -5.48 17.60 9.72
CA ASP A 138 -4.30 16.82 9.33
C ASP A 138 -4.76 15.59 8.56
N GLY A 139 -4.77 15.73 7.24
CA GLY A 139 -5.20 14.71 6.30
C GLY A 139 -4.12 13.67 6.02
N GLY A 140 -4.55 12.59 5.37
CA GLY A 140 -3.67 11.56 4.86
C GLY A 140 -4.46 10.36 4.37
N GLY A 141 -3.74 9.32 3.99
CA GLY A 141 -4.35 8.13 3.40
C GLY A 141 -3.34 7.30 2.63
N TRP A 142 -3.86 6.42 1.78
CA TRP A 142 -3.08 5.50 0.96
C TRP A 142 -3.20 5.89 -0.51
N ALA A 143 -2.07 5.84 -1.22
CA ALA A 143 -2.00 6.04 -2.67
C ALA A 143 -0.86 5.20 -3.28
N LYS A 144 -0.76 5.19 -4.61
CA LYS A 144 0.38 4.57 -5.30
C LYS A 144 1.68 5.25 -4.87
N LYS A 145 2.78 4.49 -4.82
CA LYS A 145 4.12 5.06 -4.69
C LYS A 145 4.39 6.01 -5.88
N GLY A 146 4.78 7.24 -5.57
CA GLY A 146 5.00 8.28 -6.58
C GLY A 146 3.77 9.11 -6.90
N GLU A 147 2.69 8.98 -6.14
CA GLU A 147 1.59 9.95 -6.16
C GLU A 147 2.11 11.37 -5.86
N THR A 148 1.46 12.38 -6.47
CA THR A 148 1.75 13.81 -6.28
C THR A 148 0.50 14.63 -5.95
N SER A 149 -0.70 14.10 -6.19
CA SER A 149 -1.97 14.79 -5.99
C SER A 149 -2.64 14.40 -4.66
N PRO A 150 -2.97 15.35 -3.76
CA PRO A 150 -3.62 15.05 -2.48
C PRO A 150 -5.01 14.41 -2.63
N GLU A 151 -5.75 14.70 -3.71
CA GLU A 151 -7.06 14.13 -3.99
C GLU A 151 -7.03 12.63 -4.35
N ASN A 152 -5.86 12.12 -4.76
CA ASN A 152 -5.64 10.69 -5.00
C ASN A 152 -5.27 9.92 -3.72
N VAL A 153 -5.03 10.63 -2.60
CA VAL A 153 -4.69 10.03 -1.30
C VAL A 153 -5.98 9.68 -0.55
N VAL A 154 -6.33 8.39 -0.54
CA VAL A 154 -7.61 7.91 0.00
C VAL A 154 -7.49 7.61 1.50
N PRO A 155 -8.29 8.24 2.39
CA PRO A 155 -8.24 7.97 3.83
C PRO A 155 -8.66 6.52 4.10
N GLY A 156 -7.70 5.69 4.54
CA GLY A 156 -7.98 4.33 5.00
C GLY A 156 -8.37 4.35 6.47
N CYS A 157 -9.58 3.89 6.78
CA CYS A 157 -10.01 3.58 8.14
C CYS A 157 -9.31 2.30 8.61
N MET A 158 -8.41 2.45 9.59
CA MET A 158 -7.65 1.38 10.22
C MET A 158 -8.28 1.01 11.57
N PHE A 159 -8.46 -0.27 11.83
CA PHE A 159 -9.03 -0.78 13.08
C PHE A 159 -7.96 -1.41 13.98
N GLY A 160 -8.31 -1.65 15.25
CA GLY A 160 -7.39 -2.19 16.27
C GLY A 160 -6.86 -3.60 15.99
N ASP A 161 -7.46 -4.35 15.07
CA ASP A 161 -6.97 -5.64 14.56
C ASP A 161 -6.00 -5.49 13.36
N GLY A 162 -5.65 -4.26 12.99
CA GLY A 162 -4.80 -3.94 11.85
C GLY A 162 -5.51 -4.02 10.49
N SER A 163 -6.80 -4.33 10.44
CA SER A 163 -7.58 -4.32 9.20
C SER A 163 -7.80 -2.88 8.71
N VAL A 164 -7.85 -2.70 7.38
CA VAL A 164 -7.99 -1.38 6.74
C VAL A 164 -8.98 -1.43 5.58
N ILE A 165 -9.87 -0.44 5.54
CA ILE A 165 -10.80 -0.18 4.44
C ILE A 165 -10.96 1.34 4.22
N ASP A 166 -11.19 1.76 2.98
CA ASP A 166 -11.49 3.13 2.58
C ASP A 166 -12.64 3.73 3.43
N ALA A 167 -12.34 4.83 4.11
CA ALA A 167 -13.26 5.50 5.02
C ALA A 167 -14.45 6.12 4.26
N TRP A 168 -14.23 6.67 3.06
CA TRP A 168 -15.33 7.12 2.20
C TRP A 168 -16.16 5.93 1.74
N GLY A 169 -15.52 4.80 1.46
CA GLY A 169 -16.18 3.51 1.21
C GLY A 169 -17.22 3.17 2.28
N LEU A 170 -16.82 3.16 3.55
CA LEU A 170 -17.71 2.92 4.69
C LEU A 170 -18.80 3.99 4.81
N THR A 171 -18.44 5.28 4.66
CA THR A 171 -19.35 6.43 4.86
C THR A 171 -20.47 6.48 3.82
N TYR A 172 -20.14 6.24 2.54
CA TYR A 172 -21.17 6.12 1.51
C TYR A 172 -22.00 4.84 1.71
N HIS A 173 -21.37 3.74 2.15
CA HIS A 173 -22.09 2.49 2.40
C HIS A 173 -23.13 2.62 3.51
N SER A 174 -22.86 3.34 4.61
CA SER A 174 -23.86 3.59 5.67
C SER A 174 -25.10 4.33 5.16
N GLY A 175 -24.92 5.26 4.22
CA GLY A 175 -26.00 5.91 3.46
C GLY A 175 -26.64 5.05 2.35
N GLY A 176 -26.26 3.78 2.22
CA GLY A 176 -26.78 2.85 1.20
C GLY A 176 -26.12 2.94 -0.18
N VAL A 177 -25.10 3.78 -0.36
CA VAL A 177 -24.40 3.99 -1.64
C VAL A 177 -23.18 3.09 -1.74
N ILE A 178 -23.15 2.22 -2.75
CA ILE A 178 -21.98 1.39 -3.07
C ILE A 178 -21.01 2.17 -3.95
N ARG A 179 -19.74 2.26 -3.53
CA ARG A 179 -18.63 2.74 -4.37
C ARG A 179 -17.81 1.57 -4.87
N GLY A 180 -17.37 1.58 -6.12
CA GLY A 180 -16.45 0.59 -6.69
C GLY A 180 -17.03 -0.82 -6.84
N ALA A 181 -17.28 -1.53 -5.74
CA ALA A 181 -18.01 -2.79 -5.72
C ALA A 181 -18.56 -3.11 -4.32
N ASP A 182 -19.67 -3.86 -4.24
CA ASP A 182 -20.17 -4.43 -2.99
C ASP A 182 -19.21 -5.51 -2.47
N LEU A 183 -18.68 -5.34 -1.25
CA LEU A 183 -17.75 -6.28 -0.62
C LEU A 183 -18.43 -7.41 0.15
N THR A 184 -19.75 -7.36 0.37
CA THR A 184 -20.50 -8.28 1.25
C THR A 184 -20.19 -9.75 0.94
N LYS A 185 -20.09 -10.11 -0.34
CA LYS A 185 -19.76 -11.48 -0.82
C LYS A 185 -18.31 -11.64 -1.30
N LYS A 186 -17.43 -10.68 -1.00
CA LYS A 186 -16.02 -10.64 -1.45
C LYS A 186 -15.00 -10.94 -0.37
N PHE A 187 -15.34 -10.78 0.91
CA PHE A 187 -14.48 -11.28 2.00
C PHE A 187 -14.26 -12.80 1.89
N ARG A 188 -13.13 -13.28 2.43
CA ARG A 188 -12.82 -14.73 2.54
C ARG A 188 -13.42 -15.36 3.80
N ALA A 189 -13.41 -14.63 4.91
CA ALA A 189 -14.06 -15.04 6.13
C ALA A 189 -15.56 -15.25 5.90
N ASP A 190 -16.12 -16.22 6.61
CA ASP A 190 -17.56 -16.30 6.84
C ASP A 190 -17.95 -15.15 7.78
N LEU A 191 -19.01 -14.40 7.45
CA LEU A 191 -19.41 -13.18 8.16
C LEU A 191 -20.90 -13.28 8.54
N PRO A 192 -21.27 -12.87 9.78
CA PRO A 192 -22.65 -12.88 10.27
C PRO A 192 -23.53 -11.78 9.66
#